data_AF-A0A927SCE2-F1
#
_entry.id   AF-A0A927SCE2-F1
#
_cell.length_a   1.000
_cell.length_b   1.000
_cell.length_c   1.000
_cell.angle_alpha   90.00
_cell.angle_beta   90.00
_cell.angle_gamma   90.00
#
_symmetry.space_group_name_H-M   'P 1'
#
loop_
_entity.id
_entity.type
_entity.pdbx_description
1 polymer ?
#
loop_
_entity_poly.entity_id
_entity_poly.type
_entity_poly.pdbx_seq_one_letter_code
_entity_poly.pdbx_strand_id
1 'polypeptide(L)'
;MYESVRILCRKCIDDVLPEGELIAYLDNYVSSLSEDVRVSKAVYEKRLLACAECRHRLEATCTLCGCYCQARAAKKGLRCPIPQNPKWTEEPMQ
;
A
#
# COMPACT_ATOMS: atom_id res chain seq x y z
N MET A 1 14.40 22.73 20.46
CA MET A 1 13.81 21.68 19.60
C MET A 1 14.14 22.06 18.18
N TYR A 2 14.97 21.27 17.48
CA TYR A 2 15.28 21.54 16.08
C TYR A 2 14.11 21.02 15.23
N GLU A 3 13.37 21.95 14.64
CA GLU A 3 12.34 21.60 13.68
C GLU A 3 13.04 21.16 12.40
N SER A 4 12.94 19.88 12.09
CA SER A 4 13.65 19.28 10.96
C SER A 4 12.94 19.68 9.67
N VAL A 5 13.27 20.85 9.12
CA VAL A 5 12.73 21.30 7.83
C VAL A 5 13.25 20.35 6.74
N ARG A 6 12.33 19.64 6.07
CA ARG A 6 12.68 18.80 4.93
C ARG A 6 13.07 19.70 3.75
N ILE A 7 14.37 19.76 3.44
CA ILE A 7 14.85 20.45 2.23
C ILE A 7 14.66 19.49 1.04
N LEU A 8 13.64 19.75 0.24
CA LEU A 8 13.40 19.06 -1.03
C LEU A 8 14.06 19.84 -2.18
N CYS A 9 14.54 19.15 -3.21
CA CYS A 9 15.01 19.83 -4.42
C CYS A 9 13.83 20.40 -5.21
N ARG A 10 14.07 21.36 -6.12
CA ARG A 10 13.04 22.00 -6.94
C ARG A 10 12.09 20.99 -7.61
N LYS A 11 12.66 19.94 -8.18
CA LYS A 11 11.92 18.86 -8.84
C LYS A 11 11.05 18.06 -7.86
N CYS A 12 11.58 17.73 -6.68
CA CYS A 12 10.83 17.01 -5.65
C CYS A 12 9.74 17.84 -4.96
N ILE A 13 9.77 19.18 -5.10
CA ILE A 13 8.68 20.07 -4.66
C ILE A 13 7.53 20.02 -5.66
N ASP A 14 7.88 20.06 -6.95
CA ASP A 14 6.89 20.08 -8.04
C ASP A 14 6.28 18.68 -8.28
N ASP A 15 7.01 17.60 -7.98
CA ASP A 15 6.60 16.20 -8.14
C ASP A 15 5.80 15.64 -6.92
N VAL A 16 5.42 16.48 -5.94
CA VAL A 16 4.57 16.03 -4.83
C VAL A 16 3.16 15.76 -5.34
N LEU A 17 2.88 14.51 -5.68
CA LEU A 17 1.55 14.08 -6.05
C LEU A 17 0.61 14.22 -4.85
N PRO A 18 -0.53 14.93 -4.97
CA PRO A 18 -1.52 15.01 -3.90
C PRO A 18 -1.99 13.61 -3.49
N GLU A 19 -2.22 13.39 -2.19
CA GLU A 19 -2.60 12.07 -1.66
C GLU A 19 -3.84 11.47 -2.36
N GLY A 20 -4.82 12.32 -2.70
CA GLY A 20 -6.02 11.88 -3.42
C GLY A 20 -5.75 11.35 -4.83
N GLU A 21 -4.82 11.98 -5.56
CA GLU A 21 -4.41 11.54 -6.90
C GLU A 21 -3.63 10.22 -6.83
N LEU A 22 -2.79 10.07 -5.81
CA LEU A 22 -2.08 8.82 -5.54
C LEU A 22 -3.05 7.67 -5.27
N ILE A 23 -4.08 7.90 -4.45
CA ILE A 23 -5.09 6.89 -4.14
C ILE A 23 -5.84 6.48 -5.41
N ALA A 24 -6.31 7.45 -6.20
CA ALA A 24 -7.01 7.16 -7.45
C ALA A 24 -6.14 6.38 -8.45
N TYR A 25 -4.86 6.73 -8.57
CA TYR A 25 -3.90 5.99 -9.38
C TYR A 25 -3.74 4.54 -8.90
N LEU A 26 -3.64 4.32 -7.59
CA LEU A 26 -3.50 2.99 -7.01
C LEU A 26 -4.76 2.14 -7.19
N ASP A 27 -5.95 2.73 -7.09
CA ASP A 27 -7.21 2.01 -7.34
C ASP A 27 -7.36 1.60 -8.81
N ASN A 28 -6.94 2.47 -9.73
CA ASN A 28 -6.86 2.13 -11.15
C ASN A 28 -5.84 1.02 -11.41
N TYR A 29 -4.68 1.06 -10.74
CA TYR A 29 -3.68 -0.01 -10.82
C TYR A 29 -4.24 -1.34 -10.30
N VAL A 30 -4.92 -1.36 -9.15
CA VAL A 30 -5.53 -2.57 -8.60
C VAL A 30 -6.64 -3.11 -9.51
N SER A 31 -7.36 -2.22 -10.20
CA SER A 31 -8.42 -2.60 -11.14
C SER A 31 -7.88 -3.16 -12.46
N SER A 32 -6.66 -2.79 -12.86
CA SER A 32 -6.02 -3.32 -14.06
C SER A 32 -5.29 -4.66 -13.85
N LEU A 33 -5.13 -5.10 -12.59
CA LEU A 33 -4.59 -6.42 -12.28
C LEU A 33 -5.55 -7.52 -12.73
N SER A 34 -5.00 -8.59 -13.28
CA SER A 34 -5.74 -9.76 -13.70
C SER A 34 -6.31 -10.55 -12.52
N GLU A 35 -7.43 -11.25 -12.73
CA GLU A 35 -8.16 -11.96 -11.67
C GLU A 35 -7.40 -13.17 -11.09
N ASP A 36 -6.49 -13.76 -11.86
CA ASP A 36 -5.60 -14.83 -11.41
C ASP A 36 -4.62 -14.32 -10.34
N VAL A 37 -4.13 -13.08 -10.48
CA VAL A 37 -3.22 -12.44 -9.52
C VAL A 37 -3.96 -11.77 -8.37
N ARG A 38 -5.17 -11.24 -8.62
CA ARG A 38 -5.89 -10.39 -7.67
C ARG A 38 -6.80 -11.18 -6.73
N VAL A 39 -6.77 -10.86 -5.44
CA VAL A 39 -7.72 -11.41 -4.45
C VAL A 39 -9.15 -10.94 -4.70
N SER A 40 -10.13 -11.60 -4.10
CA SER A 40 -11.52 -11.14 -4.13
C SER A 40 -11.65 -9.75 -3.51
N LYS A 41 -12.65 -8.97 -3.96
CA LYS A 41 -12.92 -7.62 -3.44
C LYS A 41 -13.08 -7.60 -1.92
N ALA A 42 -13.81 -8.57 -1.35
CA ALA A 42 -14.03 -8.67 0.09
C ALA A 42 -12.71 -8.89 0.87
N VAL A 43 -11.81 -9.75 0.34
CA VAL A 43 -10.50 -9.96 0.97
C VAL A 43 -9.62 -8.74 0.83
N TYR A 44 -9.62 -8.08 -0.34
CA TYR A 44 -8.89 -6.84 -0.57
C TYR A 44 -9.28 -5.75 0.45
N GLU A 45 -10.58 -5.50 0.62
CA GLU A 45 -11.09 -4.52 1.58
C GLU A 45 -10.67 -4.85 3.02
N LYS A 46 -10.77 -6.12 3.41
CA LYS A 46 -10.32 -6.59 4.73
C LYS A 46 -8.82 -6.36 4.96
N ARG A 47 -7.98 -6.65 3.96
CA ARG A 47 -6.53 -6.42 4.03
C ARG A 47 -6.19 -4.93 4.09
N LEU A 48 -6.93 -4.10 3.35
CA LEU A 48 -6.72 -2.66 3.32
C LEU A 48 -7.12 -2.01 4.65
N LEU A 49 -8.24 -2.43 5.26
CA LEU A 49 -8.64 -2.03 6.61
C LEU A 49 -7.56 -2.38 7.64
N ALA A 50 -6.99 -3.59 7.56
CA ALA A 50 -5.89 -3.98 8.45
C ALA A 50 -4.63 -3.12 8.26
N CYS A 51 -4.39 -2.57 7.06
CA CYS A 51 -3.34 -1.59 6.82
C CYS A 51 -3.70 -0.20 7.37
N ALA A 52 -4.96 0.22 7.26
CA ALA A 52 -5.43 1.53 7.70
C ALA A 52 -5.19 1.75 9.21
N GLU A 53 -5.32 0.69 10.01
CA GLU A 53 -5.07 0.71 11.46
C GLU A 53 -3.62 0.37 11.84
N CYS A 54 -2.74 0.13 10.86
CA CYS A 54 -1.38 -0.33 11.12
C CYS A 54 -0.42 0.84 11.38
N ARG A 55 0.32 0.78 12.49
CA ARG A 55 1.39 1.75 12.82
C ARG A 55 2.51 1.87 11.79
N HIS A 56 2.63 0.88 10.89
CA HIS A 56 3.64 0.85 9.83
C HIS A 56 3.13 1.42 8.51
N ARG A 57 1.88 1.90 8.45
CA ARG A 57 1.36 2.61 7.27
C ARG A 57 1.69 4.09 7.39
N LEU A 58 2.34 4.62 6.36
CA LEU A 58 2.58 6.04 6.16
C LEU A 58 1.88 6.44 4.86
N GLU A 59 0.77 7.17 4.96
CA GLU A 59 -0.11 7.50 3.83
C GLU A 59 -0.51 6.22 3.07
N ALA A 60 -0.10 6.04 1.81
CA ALA A 60 -0.38 4.83 1.03
C ALA A 60 0.69 3.73 1.15
N THR A 61 1.80 3.96 1.87
CA THR A 61 3.00 3.12 1.80
C THR A 61 3.26 2.37 3.11
N CYS A 62 3.65 1.10 3.01
CA CYS A 62 4.08 0.31 4.17
C CYS A 62 5.58 0.52 4.45
N THR A 63 5.92 1.02 5.63
CA THR A 63 7.31 1.33 6.02
C THR A 63 8.19 0.10 6.21
N LEU A 64 7.60 -1.11 6.35
CA LEU A 64 8.36 -2.36 6.48
C LEU A 64 8.83 -2.94 5.15
N CYS A 65 8.11 -2.68 4.07
CA CYS A 65 8.43 -3.27 2.76
C CYS A 65 8.58 -2.26 1.62
N GLY A 66 8.25 -1.00 1.84
CA GLY A 66 8.26 0.06 0.83
C GLY A 66 7.18 -0.06 -0.24
N CYS A 67 6.29 -1.07 -0.19
CA CYS A 67 5.20 -1.20 -1.14
C CYS A 67 4.01 -0.31 -0.76
N TYR A 68 3.25 0.11 -1.78
CA TYR A 68 1.91 0.64 -1.57
C TYR A 68 0.98 -0.42 -0.98
N CYS A 69 0.24 -0.06 0.06
CA CYS A 69 -0.69 -0.93 0.77
C CYS A 69 -1.76 -1.50 -0.17
N GLN A 70 -2.36 -0.66 -1.03
CA GLN A 70 -3.32 -1.09 -2.05
C GLN A 70 -2.72 -2.17 -2.98
N ALA A 71 -1.56 -1.89 -3.57
CA ALA A 71 -0.91 -2.80 -4.52
C ALA A 71 -0.53 -4.15 -3.88
N ARG A 72 -0.07 -4.14 -2.63
CA ARG A 72 0.31 -5.37 -1.92
C ARG A 72 -0.90 -6.17 -1.43
N ALA A 73 -1.91 -5.48 -0.89
CA ALA A 73 -3.13 -6.12 -0.41
C ALA A 73 -3.91 -6.81 -1.54
N ALA A 74 -3.86 -6.24 -2.75
CA ALA A 74 -4.56 -6.77 -3.92
C ALA A 74 -4.03 -8.11 -4.43
N LYS A 75 -2.75 -8.46 -4.22
CA LYS A 75 -2.14 -9.66 -4.83
C LYS A 75 -2.30 -10.90 -3.94
N LYS A 76 -2.71 -12.03 -4.54
CA LYS A 76 -2.88 -13.33 -3.85
C LYS A 76 -1.61 -13.82 -3.20
N GLY A 77 -0.51 -13.87 -3.98
CA GLY A 77 0.78 -14.40 -3.54
C GLY A 77 1.55 -13.52 -2.54
N LEU A 78 0.99 -12.40 -2.07
CA LEU A 78 1.65 -11.50 -1.12
C LEU A 78 1.00 -11.53 0.26
N ARG A 79 1.84 -11.80 1.27
CA ARG A 79 1.47 -11.64 2.68
C ARG A 79 1.90 -10.30 3.27
N CYS A 80 1.32 -10.00 4.43
CA CYS A 80 1.74 -8.88 5.26
C CYS A 80 3.23 -9.00 5.63
N PRO A 81 4.03 -7.93 5.49
CA PRO A 81 5.47 -7.97 5.76
C PRO A 81 5.83 -7.91 7.26
N ILE A 82 4.86 -7.81 8.17
CA ILE A 82 5.14 -7.77 9.61
C ILE A 82 5.81 -9.09 10.04
N PRO A 83 7.01 -9.04 10.64
CA PRO A 83 7.66 -10.24 11.15
C PRO A 83 6.83 -10.89 12.26
N GLN A 84 6.72 -12.21 12.23
CA GLN A 84 6.06 -13.06 13.23
C GLN A 84 4.52 -12.94 13.34
N ASN A 85 3.95 -11.75 13.16
CA ASN A 85 2.51 -11.52 13.26
C ASN A 85 1.95 -10.79 12.03
N PRO A 86 1.87 -11.46 10.87
CA PRO A 86 1.29 -10.88 9.67
C PRO A 86 -0.20 -10.61 9.86
N LYS A 87 -0.67 -9.43 9.45
CA LYS A 87 -2.10 -9.06 9.51
C LYS A 87 -2.98 -9.87 8.54
N TRP A 88 -2.37 -10.44 7.51
CA TRP A 88 -3.00 -11.35 6.55
C TRP A 88 -1.95 -12.25 5.92
N THR A 89 -2.39 -13.42 5.45
CA THR A 89 -1.59 -14.40 4.72
C THR A 89 -1.83 -14.30 3.22
N GLU A 90 -0.92 -14.89 2.45
CA GLU A 90 -1.10 -15.16 1.03
C GLU A 90 -2.30 -16.09 0.78
N GLU A 91 -2.92 -15.96 -0.39
CA GLU A 91 -3.89 -16.90 -0.92
C GLU A 91 -3.23 -17.75 -2.01
N PRO A 92 -3.62 -19.02 -2.17
CA PRO A 92 -3.09 -19.86 -3.23
C PRO A 92 -3.36 -19.22 -4.61
N MET A 93 -2.32 -19.12 -5.43
CA MET A 93 -2.48 -18.91 -6.87
C MET A 93 -3.07 -20.19 -7.45
N GLN A 94 -4.31 -20.10 -7.93
CA GLN A 94 -4.98 -21.19 -8.64
C GLN A 94 -4.39 -21.35 -10.03
#